data_AF-A0A2D6NCU7-F1
#
_entry.id   AF-A0A2D6NCU7-F1
#
_cell.length_a   1.000
_cell.length_b   1.000
_cell.length_c   1.000
_cell.angle_alpha   90.00
_cell.angle_beta   90.00
_cell.angle_gamma   90.00
#
_symmetry.space_group_name_H-M   'P 1'
#
loop_
_entity.id
_entity.type
_entity.pdbx_description
1 polymer ?
#
loop_
_entity_poly.entity_id
_entity_poly.type
_entity_poly.pdbx_seq_one_letter_code
_entity_poly.pdbx_strand_id
1 'polypeptide(L)'
;MVEYKLFKIWPEHLREMRIPGRKVIDIRVPDPKDKEKDFSKLKIGDILFFRDTNNRVLKTKVMKDTNNKAYVHHYSSVEELLIHEGVENVWPDVKDFDEAVRKCLQFPNYRKRVEKQGIYAIGMEKLLIYVAGPYSAKRKFQKKRNIMHAVKTGIEISKCGYIPFVPHSALANWEKLGLTEGECIALENDYIRKADAFFFIRPSPGTNNERRLALELDLDIFTSLENLKYWKPVNRKQLGF
;
A
#
# COMPACT_ATOMS: atom_id res chain seq x y z
N MET A 1 -19.10 5.00 2.99
CA MET A 1 -18.59 3.66 2.67
C MET A 1 -17.38 3.84 1.78
N VAL A 2 -16.25 3.19 2.11
CA VAL A 2 -15.06 3.21 1.25
C VAL A 2 -15.33 2.26 0.08
N GLU A 3 -15.37 2.81 -1.14
CA GLU A 3 -15.46 1.98 -2.34
C GLU A 3 -14.08 1.39 -2.64
N TYR A 4 -14.06 0.16 -3.14
CA TYR A 4 -12.82 -0.45 -3.61
C TYR A 4 -12.90 -0.73 -5.10
N LYS A 5 -11.79 -0.57 -5.80
CA LYS A 5 -11.64 -0.98 -7.20
C LYS A 5 -10.60 -2.07 -7.34
N LEU A 6 -10.89 -3.06 -8.18
CA LEU A 6 -9.98 -4.16 -8.48
C LEU A 6 -9.45 -4.04 -9.91
N PHE A 7 -8.15 -3.83 -10.02
CA PHE A 7 -7.44 -3.72 -11.28
C PHE A 7 -6.62 -4.99 -11.55
N LYS A 8 -6.82 -5.55 -12.75
CA LYS A 8 -5.93 -6.58 -13.28
C LYS A 8 -4.71 -5.90 -13.90
N ILE A 9 -3.51 -6.36 -13.54
CA ILE A 9 -2.25 -5.84 -14.08
C ILE A 9 -1.28 -6.97 -14.41
N TRP A 10 -0.23 -6.65 -15.15
CA TRP A 10 0.82 -7.60 -15.44
C TRP A 10 1.77 -7.76 -14.22
N PRO A 11 2.34 -8.97 -14.00
CA PRO A 11 3.27 -9.25 -12.90
C PRO A 11 4.40 -8.23 -12.71
N GLU A 12 4.96 -7.74 -13.81
CA GLU A 12 6.04 -6.76 -13.86
C GLU A 12 5.59 -5.39 -13.33
N HIS A 13 4.38 -4.94 -13.67
CA HIS A 13 3.86 -3.68 -13.16
C HIS A 13 3.62 -3.77 -11.65
N LEU A 14 3.09 -4.91 -11.19
CA LEU A 14 2.88 -5.14 -9.76
C LEU A 14 4.22 -5.12 -9.01
N ARG A 15 5.27 -5.71 -9.59
CA ARG A 15 6.63 -5.67 -9.03
C ARG A 15 7.15 -4.25 -8.91
N GLU A 16 7.02 -3.43 -9.95
CA GLU A 16 7.46 -2.03 -9.91
C GLU A 16 6.70 -1.22 -8.87
N MET A 17 5.37 -1.38 -8.79
CA MET A 17 4.54 -0.72 -7.77
C MET A 17 4.94 -1.11 -6.33
N ARG A 18 5.50 -2.31 -6.13
CA ARG A 18 5.94 -2.76 -4.80
C ARG A 18 7.23 -2.07 -4.34
N ILE A 19 8.07 -1.60 -5.24
CA ILE A 19 9.32 -0.93 -4.86
C ILE A 19 9.01 0.50 -4.35
N PRO A 20 9.45 0.90 -3.14
CA PRO A 20 9.22 2.26 -2.62
C PRO A 20 9.69 3.34 -3.60
N GLY A 21 8.83 4.35 -3.82
CA GLY A 21 9.13 5.48 -4.72
C GLY A 21 9.09 5.17 -6.22
N ARG A 22 8.79 3.93 -6.63
CA ARG A 22 8.64 3.55 -8.04
C ARG A 22 7.19 3.31 -8.39
N LYS A 23 6.84 3.62 -9.64
CA LYS A 23 5.50 3.45 -10.21
C LYS A 23 4.39 3.92 -9.25
N VAL A 24 4.46 5.18 -8.85
CA VAL A 24 3.51 5.81 -7.92
C VAL A 24 2.22 6.26 -8.60
N ILE A 25 2.23 6.32 -9.95
CA ILE A 25 1.06 6.62 -10.77
C ILE A 25 0.65 5.37 -11.57
N ASP A 26 -0.64 5.04 -11.52
CA ASP A 26 -1.27 4.07 -12.41
C ASP A 26 -2.14 4.79 -13.46
N ILE A 27 -2.11 4.30 -14.70
CA ILE A 27 -2.85 4.91 -15.80
C ILE A 27 -4.05 4.06 -16.19
N ARG A 28 -5.19 4.70 -16.41
CA ARG A 28 -6.41 4.02 -16.81
C ARG A 28 -7.17 4.80 -17.86
N VAL A 29 -7.64 4.09 -18.87
CA VAL A 29 -8.51 4.66 -19.90
C VAL A 29 -9.95 4.35 -19.52
N PRO A 30 -10.82 5.37 -19.39
CA PRO A 30 -12.20 5.16 -18.98
C PRO A 30 -12.98 4.40 -20.05
N ASP A 31 -14.12 3.85 -19.65
CA ASP A 31 -15.04 3.17 -20.56
C ASP A 31 -16.47 3.59 -20.21
N PRO A 32 -17.11 4.45 -21.03
CA PRO A 32 -18.45 4.95 -20.74
C PRO A 32 -19.52 3.86 -20.60
N LYS A 33 -19.27 2.66 -21.13
CA LYS A 33 -20.19 1.52 -21.03
C LYS A 33 -20.03 0.74 -19.72
N ASP A 34 -18.95 1.00 -18.98
CA ASP A 34 -18.58 0.29 -17.76
C ASP A 34 -18.43 1.31 -16.63
N LYS A 35 -19.48 1.45 -15.81
CA LYS A 35 -19.52 2.42 -14.69
C LYS A 35 -18.37 2.21 -13.70
N GLU A 36 -17.79 1.02 -13.62
CA GLU A 36 -16.63 0.75 -12.77
C GLU A 36 -15.33 1.39 -13.29
N LYS A 37 -15.30 1.80 -14.56
CA LYS A 37 -14.21 2.51 -15.20
C LYS A 37 -14.46 4.02 -15.33
N ASP A 38 -15.40 4.54 -14.56
CA ASP A 38 -15.50 5.98 -14.33
C ASP A 38 -14.55 6.38 -13.18
N PHE A 39 -13.33 6.76 -13.55
CA PHE A 39 -12.28 7.10 -12.58
C PHE A 39 -12.44 8.50 -12.00
N SER A 40 -13.23 9.37 -12.62
CA SER A 40 -13.50 10.74 -12.13
C SER A 40 -14.16 10.76 -10.74
N LYS A 41 -14.76 9.65 -10.33
CA LYS A 41 -15.46 9.48 -9.05
C LYS A 41 -14.56 9.06 -7.90
N LEU A 42 -13.31 8.71 -8.17
CA LEU A 42 -12.36 8.29 -7.15
C LEU A 42 -12.09 9.42 -6.16
N LYS A 43 -12.09 9.09 -4.87
CA LYS A 43 -11.88 10.00 -3.76
C LYS A 43 -10.61 9.63 -3.01
N ILE A 44 -10.09 10.61 -2.26
CA ILE A 44 -8.98 10.39 -1.34
C ILE A 44 -9.29 9.21 -0.43
N GLY A 45 -8.33 8.28 -0.31
CA GLY A 45 -8.46 7.14 0.59
C GLY A 45 -9.32 5.99 0.06
N ASP A 46 -9.93 6.12 -1.12
CA ASP A 46 -10.57 4.98 -1.80
C ASP A 46 -9.53 3.87 -2.02
N ILE A 47 -9.97 2.62 -1.88
CA ILE A 47 -9.07 1.47 -1.86
C ILE A 47 -8.87 0.94 -3.28
N LEU A 48 -7.62 0.79 -3.69
CA LEU A 48 -7.27 0.21 -4.97
C LEU A 48 -6.56 -1.13 -4.75
N PHE A 49 -7.11 -2.19 -5.32
CA PHE A 49 -6.50 -3.50 -5.38
C PHE A 49 -5.90 -3.73 -6.75
N PHE A 50 -4.59 -4.00 -6.80
CA PHE A 50 -3.90 -4.42 -8.00
C PHE A 50 -3.62 -5.91 -7.91
N ARG A 51 -4.15 -6.70 -8.84
CA ARG A 51 -3.98 -8.14 -8.87
C ARG A 51 -3.32 -8.57 -10.17
N ASP A 52 -2.24 -9.33 -10.05
CA ASP A 52 -1.58 -9.93 -11.21
C ASP A 52 -2.18 -11.28 -11.63
N THR A 53 -1.65 -11.85 -12.70
CA THR A 53 -2.07 -13.16 -13.23
C THR A 53 -1.73 -14.34 -12.31
N ASN A 54 -0.81 -14.16 -11.35
CA ASN A 54 -0.48 -15.14 -10.32
C ASN A 54 -1.32 -14.94 -9.04
N ASN A 55 -2.39 -14.13 -9.11
CA ASN A 55 -3.25 -13.73 -8.00
C ASN A 55 -2.55 -12.96 -6.87
N ARG A 56 -1.30 -12.52 -7.05
CA ARG A 56 -0.61 -11.67 -6.08
C ARG A 56 -1.28 -10.31 -6.08
N VAL A 57 -1.44 -9.74 -4.89
CA VAL A 57 -2.16 -8.49 -4.68
C VAL A 57 -1.23 -7.41 -4.11
N LEU A 58 -1.47 -6.17 -4.50
CA LEU A 58 -1.07 -4.98 -3.78
C LEU A 58 -2.31 -4.14 -3.50
N LYS A 59 -2.58 -3.88 -2.21
CA LYS A 59 -3.63 -2.97 -1.77
C LYS A 59 -3.00 -1.60 -1.53
N THR A 60 -3.63 -0.54 -2.05
CA THR A 60 -3.20 0.86 -1.92
C THR A 60 -4.41 1.75 -1.68
N LYS A 61 -4.16 3.05 -1.46
CA LYS A 61 -5.17 4.10 -1.41
C LYS A 61 -4.96 5.12 -2.52
N VAL A 62 -6.03 5.78 -2.96
CA VAL A 62 -5.90 7.01 -3.76
C VAL A 62 -5.23 8.08 -2.90
N MET A 63 -4.10 8.59 -3.37
CA MET A 63 -3.33 9.59 -2.64
C MET A 63 -3.95 10.99 -2.72
N LYS A 64 -3.47 11.87 -1.87
CA LYS A 64 -3.81 13.30 -1.89
C LYS A 64 -2.86 14.06 -2.82
N ASP A 65 -3.38 15.03 -3.56
CA ASP A 65 -2.57 16.04 -4.25
C ASP A 65 -2.13 17.17 -3.29
N THR A 66 -1.37 18.12 -3.83
CA THR A 66 -0.88 19.29 -3.08
C THR A 66 -1.98 20.23 -2.59
N ASN A 67 -3.19 20.10 -3.11
CA ASN A 67 -4.36 20.89 -2.75
C ASN A 67 -5.34 20.11 -1.85
N ASN A 68 -4.90 18.97 -1.28
CA ASN A 68 -5.72 18.09 -0.45
C ASN A 68 -6.99 17.58 -1.18
N LYS A 69 -6.87 17.35 -2.50
CA LYS A 69 -7.85 16.64 -3.35
C LYS A 69 -7.33 15.26 -3.73
N ALA A 70 -8.19 14.43 -4.31
CA ALA A 70 -7.77 13.12 -4.81
C ALA A 70 -6.80 13.32 -5.98
N TYR A 71 -5.68 12.61 -5.98
CA TYR A 71 -4.74 12.65 -7.10
C TYR A 71 -5.28 11.79 -8.25
N VAL A 72 -6.20 12.38 -9.01
CA VAL A 72 -6.90 11.77 -10.13
C VAL A 72 -6.98 12.81 -11.24
N HIS A 73 -5.97 12.80 -12.11
CA HIS A 73 -5.86 13.78 -13.18
C HIS A 73 -6.31 13.18 -14.50
N HIS A 74 -6.98 13.98 -15.32
CA HIS A 74 -7.44 13.61 -16.64
C HIS A 74 -6.64 14.38 -17.69
N TYR A 75 -6.21 13.66 -18.72
CA TYR A 75 -5.41 14.19 -19.82
C TYR A 75 -6.04 13.81 -21.15
N SER A 76 -5.85 14.66 -22.16
CA SER A 76 -6.37 14.43 -23.50
C SER A 76 -5.58 13.36 -24.26
N SER A 77 -4.29 13.21 -23.95
CA SER A 77 -3.39 12.26 -24.60
C SER A 77 -2.43 11.59 -23.61
N VAL A 78 -1.75 10.54 -24.07
CA VAL A 78 -0.72 9.85 -23.27
C VAL A 78 0.53 10.72 -23.14
N GLU A 79 0.85 11.46 -24.18
CA GLU A 79 1.99 12.38 -24.24
C GLU A 79 1.84 13.48 -23.20
N GLU A 80 0.67 14.11 -23.14
CA GLU A 80 0.35 15.13 -22.13
C GLU A 80 0.48 14.55 -20.71
N LEU A 81 -0.10 13.37 -20.46
CA LEU A 81 0.02 12.68 -19.19
C LEU A 81 1.49 12.46 -18.80
N LEU A 82 2.31 11.93 -19.69
CA LEU A 82 3.70 11.60 -19.39
C LEU A 82 4.57 12.84 -19.18
N ILE A 83 4.27 13.95 -19.85
CA ILE A 83 4.93 15.25 -19.63
C ILE A 83 4.64 15.78 -18.22
N HIS A 84 3.39 15.68 -17.77
CA HIS A 84 2.97 16.23 -16.47
C HIS A 84 3.29 15.30 -15.29
N GLU A 85 3.11 14.00 -15.46
CA GLU A 85 3.26 13.02 -14.39
C GLU A 85 4.69 12.47 -14.28
N GLY A 86 5.51 12.62 -15.33
CA GLY A 86 6.84 12.04 -15.43
C GLY A 86 6.82 10.57 -15.84
N VAL A 87 7.68 10.21 -16.78
CA VAL A 87 7.78 8.84 -17.31
C VAL A 87 8.13 7.86 -16.20
N GLU A 88 9.04 8.23 -15.30
CA GLU A 88 9.51 7.41 -14.19
C GLU A 88 8.42 7.05 -13.17
N ASN A 89 7.41 7.91 -13.02
CA ASN A 89 6.31 7.68 -12.08
C ASN A 89 5.25 6.74 -12.64
N VAL A 90 5.18 6.59 -13.96
CA VAL A 90 4.25 5.70 -14.66
C VAL A 90 4.92 4.40 -15.11
N TRP A 91 6.13 4.51 -15.63
CA TRP A 91 6.94 3.46 -16.28
C TRP A 91 8.41 3.55 -15.87
N PRO A 92 8.76 3.21 -14.62
CA PRO A 92 10.12 3.42 -14.08
C PRO A 92 11.22 2.59 -14.77
N ASP A 93 10.86 1.57 -15.54
CA ASP A 93 11.80 0.76 -16.33
C ASP A 93 12.06 1.32 -17.75
N VAL A 94 11.37 2.40 -18.12
CA VAL A 94 11.47 3.02 -19.44
C VAL A 94 12.18 4.35 -19.33
N LYS A 95 13.24 4.53 -20.12
CA LYS A 95 13.99 5.80 -20.19
C LYS A 95 13.58 6.66 -21.37
N ASP A 96 13.04 6.04 -22.41
CA ASP A 96 12.68 6.69 -23.66
C ASP A 96 11.19 7.08 -23.66
N PHE A 97 10.91 8.33 -23.99
CA PHE A 97 9.56 8.86 -23.95
C PHE A 97 8.63 8.16 -24.96
N ASP A 98 9.10 7.93 -26.18
CA ASP A 98 8.31 7.28 -27.24
C ASP A 98 8.02 5.81 -26.91
N GLU A 99 8.99 5.11 -26.30
CA GLU A 99 8.76 3.79 -25.72
C GLU A 99 7.68 3.80 -24.65
N ALA A 100 7.68 4.79 -23.76
CA ALA A 100 6.67 4.91 -22.71
C ALA A 100 5.28 5.13 -23.31
N VAL A 101 5.15 6.02 -24.30
CA VAL A 101 3.90 6.24 -25.05
C VAL A 101 3.41 4.94 -25.68
N ARG A 102 4.29 4.21 -26.37
CA ARG A 102 3.97 2.92 -27.00
C ARG A 102 3.52 1.88 -25.98
N LYS A 103 4.15 1.80 -24.81
CA LYS A 103 3.73 0.88 -23.72
C LYS A 103 2.39 1.26 -23.11
N CYS A 104 2.08 2.55 -22.93
CA CYS A 104 0.75 2.99 -22.51
C CYS A 104 -0.34 2.53 -23.47
N LEU A 105 -0.07 2.59 -24.78
CA LEU A 105 -1.02 2.31 -25.85
C LEU A 105 -1.03 0.84 -26.32
N GLN A 106 -0.24 -0.04 -25.70
CA GLN A 106 -0.07 -1.44 -26.13
C GLN A 106 -1.34 -2.29 -25.98
N PHE A 107 -2.29 -1.86 -25.15
CA PHE A 107 -3.51 -2.62 -24.89
C PHE A 107 -4.52 -2.47 -26.04
N PRO A 108 -5.25 -3.54 -26.41
CA PRO A 108 -6.29 -3.47 -27.42
C PRO A 108 -7.28 -2.34 -27.14
N ASN A 109 -7.58 -1.55 -28.17
CA ASN A 109 -8.51 -0.41 -28.12
C ASN A 109 -8.10 0.73 -27.17
N TYR A 110 -6.90 0.75 -26.57
CA TYR A 110 -6.48 1.90 -25.76
C TYR A 110 -6.38 3.16 -26.62
N ARG A 111 -5.65 3.13 -27.74
CA ARG A 111 -5.49 4.27 -28.64
C ARG A 111 -6.81 4.97 -29.00
N LYS A 112 -7.75 4.23 -29.58
CA LYS A 112 -9.07 4.74 -29.95
C LYS A 112 -9.89 5.27 -28.77
N ARG A 113 -9.69 4.73 -27.57
CA ARG A 113 -10.42 5.20 -26.38
C ARG A 113 -9.77 6.43 -25.77
N VAL A 114 -8.44 6.52 -25.76
CA VAL A 114 -7.71 7.74 -25.38
C VAL A 114 -8.13 8.90 -26.28
N GLU A 115 -8.14 8.71 -27.59
CA GLU A 115 -8.59 9.73 -28.55
C GLU A 115 -10.02 10.25 -28.28
N LYS A 116 -10.91 9.39 -27.74
CA LYS A 116 -12.31 9.73 -27.50
C LYS A 116 -12.62 10.20 -26.09
N GLN A 117 -11.84 9.76 -25.11
CA GLN A 117 -12.19 9.85 -23.70
C GLN A 117 -11.03 10.34 -22.82
N GLY A 118 -9.85 10.55 -23.41
CA GLY A 118 -8.61 10.82 -22.69
C GLY A 118 -8.14 9.65 -21.85
N ILE A 119 -7.30 9.96 -20.88
CA ILE A 119 -6.66 9.01 -19.98
C ILE A 119 -6.55 9.60 -18.57
N TYR A 120 -6.68 8.76 -17.56
CA TYR A 120 -6.52 9.15 -16.16
C TYR A 120 -5.17 8.71 -15.61
N ALA A 121 -4.52 9.61 -14.89
CA ALA A 121 -3.45 9.32 -13.95
C ALA A 121 -4.04 9.22 -12.54
N ILE A 122 -3.78 8.10 -11.86
CA ILE A 122 -4.26 7.83 -10.51
C ILE A 122 -3.04 7.67 -9.60
N GLY A 123 -2.90 8.59 -8.65
CA GLY A 123 -1.83 8.56 -7.66
C GLY A 123 -2.13 7.58 -6.54
N MET A 124 -1.13 6.77 -6.19
CA MET A 124 -1.27 5.67 -5.23
C MET A 124 -0.43 5.89 -3.98
N GLU A 125 -1.06 5.73 -2.82
CA GLU A 125 -0.41 5.72 -1.52
C GLU A 125 -0.30 4.27 -1.00
N LYS A 126 0.91 3.90 -0.58
CA LYS A 126 1.19 2.59 0.01
C LYS A 126 0.70 2.53 1.45
N LEU A 127 0.20 1.37 1.85
CA LEU A 127 -0.36 1.19 3.18
C LEU A 127 0.72 1.00 4.25
N LEU A 128 0.51 1.60 5.42
CA LEU A 128 1.30 1.45 6.62
C LEU A 128 0.88 0.17 7.38
N ILE A 129 1.85 -0.70 7.63
CA ILE A 129 1.64 -1.97 8.34
C ILE A 129 2.41 -1.92 9.66
N TYR A 130 1.69 -1.96 10.78
CA TYR A 130 2.31 -2.06 12.10
C TYR A 130 2.82 -3.48 12.34
N VAL A 131 4.09 -3.64 12.74
CA VAL A 131 4.73 -4.95 12.93
C VAL A 131 4.87 -5.27 14.43
N ALA A 132 3.98 -6.10 14.93
CA ALA A 132 3.89 -6.45 16.34
C ALA A 132 4.55 -7.80 16.64
N GLY A 133 5.34 -7.84 17.71
CA GLY A 133 6.00 -9.04 18.18
C GLY A 133 6.60 -8.88 19.57
N PRO A 134 7.13 -9.94 20.18
CA PRO A 134 7.67 -9.84 21.53
C PRO A 134 9.01 -9.11 21.51
N TYR A 135 9.11 -7.98 22.19
CA TYR A 135 10.37 -7.26 22.36
C TYR A 135 11.23 -7.90 23.47
N SER A 136 10.69 -7.93 24.69
CA SER A 136 11.40 -8.35 25.91
C SER A 136 11.67 -9.86 25.97
N ALA A 137 12.78 -10.23 26.61
CA ALA A 137 13.14 -11.60 26.92
C ALA A 137 14.08 -11.66 28.14
N LYS A 138 14.07 -12.78 28.88
CA LYS A 138 14.92 -12.96 30.07
C LYS A 138 16.42 -12.85 29.75
N ARG A 139 16.85 -13.33 28.58
CA ARG A 139 18.25 -13.31 28.15
C ARG A 139 18.48 -12.28 27.04
N LYS A 140 19.58 -11.52 27.13
CA LYS A 140 19.97 -10.50 26.13
C LYS A 140 20.02 -11.03 24.69
N PHE A 141 20.55 -12.24 24.48
CA PHE A 141 20.57 -12.88 23.16
C PHE A 141 19.17 -13.14 22.60
N GLN A 142 18.21 -13.50 23.44
CA GLN A 142 16.82 -13.71 23.02
C GLN A 142 16.16 -12.37 22.64
N LYS A 143 16.39 -11.29 23.40
CA LYS A 143 15.92 -9.92 23.05
C LYS A 143 16.47 -9.51 21.67
N LYS A 144 17.77 -9.71 21.43
CA LYS A 144 18.39 -9.44 20.11
C LYS A 144 17.75 -10.27 18.99
N ARG A 145 17.54 -11.58 19.21
CA ARG A 145 16.90 -12.47 18.23
C ARG A 145 15.49 -12.00 17.89
N ASN A 146 14.72 -11.55 18.87
CA ASN A 146 13.37 -11.04 18.65
C ASN A 146 13.37 -9.78 17.79
N ILE A 147 14.24 -8.81 18.11
CA ILE A 147 14.39 -7.57 17.33
C ILE A 147 14.78 -7.89 15.89
N MET A 148 15.78 -8.75 15.68
CA MET A 148 16.20 -9.14 14.33
C MET A 148 15.09 -9.85 13.56
N HIS A 149 14.28 -10.67 14.22
CA HIS A 149 13.13 -11.32 13.60
C HIS A 149 12.08 -10.30 13.15
N ALA A 150 11.73 -9.33 14.02
CA ALA A 150 10.78 -8.28 13.68
C ALA A 150 11.28 -7.39 12.52
N VAL A 151 12.56 -7.01 12.53
CA VAL A 151 13.18 -6.25 11.43
C VAL A 151 13.17 -7.04 10.13
N LYS A 152 13.53 -8.33 10.16
CA LYS A 152 13.46 -9.20 8.98
C LYS A 152 12.03 -9.29 8.43
N THR A 153 11.04 -9.45 9.30
CA THR A 153 9.62 -9.44 8.91
C THR A 153 9.23 -8.11 8.27
N GLY A 154 9.65 -6.97 8.84
CA GLY A 154 9.44 -5.65 8.23
C GLY A 154 10.02 -5.55 6.82
N ILE A 155 11.26 -6.03 6.60
CA ILE A 155 11.88 -6.06 5.26
C ILE A 155 11.05 -6.90 4.28
N GLU A 156 10.55 -8.07 4.69
CA GLU A 156 9.71 -8.90 3.83
C GLU A 156 8.34 -8.28 3.53
N ILE A 157 7.75 -7.55 4.48
CA ILE A 157 6.54 -6.75 4.26
C ILE A 157 6.80 -5.63 3.25
N SER A 158 7.94 -4.96 3.33
CA SER A 158 8.36 -3.95 2.35
C SER A 158 8.48 -4.53 0.95
N LYS A 159 9.05 -5.74 0.80
CA LYS A 159 9.09 -6.48 -0.48
C LYS A 159 7.70 -6.85 -1.02
N CYS A 160 6.68 -6.87 -0.17
CA CYS A 160 5.29 -7.06 -0.60
C CYS A 160 4.61 -5.76 -1.06
N GLY A 161 5.28 -4.61 -0.94
CA GLY A 161 4.84 -3.31 -1.42
C GLY A 161 4.24 -2.38 -0.39
N TYR A 162 4.40 -2.69 0.90
CA TYR A 162 3.82 -1.91 1.99
C TYR A 162 4.89 -1.19 2.80
N ILE A 163 4.48 -0.23 3.63
CA ILE A 163 5.38 0.52 4.50
C ILE A 163 5.35 -0.14 5.89
N PRO A 164 6.40 -0.86 6.31
CA PRO A 164 6.42 -1.47 7.65
C PRO A 164 6.80 -0.42 8.70
N PHE A 165 6.03 -0.35 9.79
CA PHE A 165 6.49 0.27 11.03
C PHE A 165 6.92 -0.82 12.01
N VAL A 166 8.20 -0.85 12.35
CA VAL A 166 8.79 -1.84 13.26
C VAL A 166 9.18 -1.15 14.56
N PRO A 167 8.32 -1.16 15.61
CA PRO A 167 8.61 -0.50 16.89
C PRO A 167 9.89 -1.03 17.53
N HIS A 168 10.20 -2.31 17.31
CA HIS A 168 11.40 -2.98 17.81
C HIS A 168 12.71 -2.34 17.35
N SER A 169 12.73 -1.67 16.19
CA SER A 169 13.87 -0.90 15.72
C SER A 169 13.74 0.58 16.03
N ALA A 170 12.54 1.15 15.92
CA ALA A 170 12.31 2.58 16.13
C ALA A 170 12.49 3.00 17.59
N LEU A 171 12.09 2.14 18.52
CA LEU A 171 12.14 2.37 19.98
C LEU A 171 13.19 1.46 20.63
N ALA A 172 14.14 0.90 19.87
CA ALA A 172 15.17 0.06 20.45
C ALA A 172 16.04 0.84 21.46
N ASN A 173 16.24 0.30 22.66
CA ASN A 173 17.00 0.95 23.72
C ASN A 173 16.38 2.27 24.19
N TRP A 174 15.05 2.40 24.13
CA TRP A 174 14.31 3.54 24.67
C TRP A 174 14.70 3.87 26.11
N GLU A 175 15.11 2.87 26.90
CA GLU A 175 15.58 3.03 28.27
C GLU A 175 16.81 3.98 28.34
N LYS A 176 17.68 3.93 27.32
CA LYS A 176 18.86 4.79 27.21
C LYS A 176 18.57 6.18 26.68
N LEU A 177 17.39 6.35 26.07
CA LEU A 177 16.92 7.63 25.52
C LEU A 177 16.13 8.44 26.56
N GLY A 178 16.00 7.92 27.79
CA GLY A 178 15.28 8.59 28.88
C GLY A 178 13.75 8.47 28.77
N LEU A 179 13.25 7.62 27.88
CA LEU A 179 11.81 7.33 27.80
C LEU A 179 11.40 6.35 28.90
N THR A 180 10.17 6.50 29.37
CA THR A 180 9.49 5.53 30.21
C THR A 180 8.80 4.47 29.36
N GLU A 181 8.48 3.32 29.97
CA GLU A 181 7.69 2.28 29.30
C GLU A 181 6.31 2.81 28.87
N GLY A 182 5.68 3.63 29.70
CA GLY A 182 4.37 4.24 29.40
C GLY A 182 4.41 5.16 28.18
N GLU A 183 5.47 5.95 28.02
CA GLU A 183 5.67 6.81 26.83
C GLU A 183 5.88 5.97 25.57
N CYS A 184 6.66 4.88 25.65
CA CYS A 184 6.81 3.96 24.53
C CYS A 184 5.48 3.35 24.11
N ILE A 185 4.68 2.88 25.08
CA ILE A 185 3.35 2.31 24.82
C ILE A 185 2.42 3.36 24.19
N ALA A 186 2.45 4.61 24.66
CA ALA A 186 1.66 5.69 24.08
C ALA A 186 2.04 5.95 22.61
N LEU A 187 3.35 6.02 22.32
CA LEU A 187 3.87 6.18 20.97
C LEU A 187 3.48 5.01 20.06
N GLU A 188 3.64 3.77 20.52
CA GLU A 188 3.24 2.56 19.81
C GLU A 188 1.74 2.58 19.47
N ASN A 189 0.89 2.91 20.44
CA ASN A 189 -0.55 3.03 20.22
C ASN A 189 -0.91 4.09 19.17
N ASP A 190 -0.22 5.23 19.15
CA ASP A 190 -0.42 6.27 18.13
C ASP A 190 -0.04 5.78 16.73
N TYR A 191 1.01 4.98 16.61
CA TYR A 191 1.36 4.35 15.34
C TYR A 191 0.37 3.28 14.92
N ILE A 192 -0.19 2.50 15.85
CA ILE A 192 -1.27 1.54 15.56
C ILE A 192 -2.50 2.28 15.02
N ARG A 193 -2.88 3.41 15.63
CA ARG A 193 -4.03 4.24 15.17
C ARG A 193 -3.85 4.82 13.77
N LYS A 194 -2.60 5.03 13.35
CA LYS A 194 -2.26 5.51 12.00
C LYS A 194 -2.09 4.38 10.99
N ALA A 195 -1.96 3.14 11.44
CA ALA A 195 -1.72 2.01 10.57
C ALA A 195 -2.97 1.63 9.77
N ASP A 196 -2.74 1.09 8.57
CA ASP A 196 -3.80 0.58 7.69
C ASP A 196 -4.08 -0.90 7.93
N ALA A 197 -3.11 -1.60 8.50
CA ALA A 197 -3.23 -2.99 8.92
C ALA A 197 -2.15 -3.34 9.95
N PHE A 198 -2.33 -4.52 10.55
CA PHE A 198 -1.51 -5.01 11.65
C PHE A 198 -0.91 -6.37 11.31
N PHE A 199 0.40 -6.54 11.52
CA PHE A 199 1.10 -7.80 11.32
C PHE A 199 1.55 -8.37 12.67
N PHE A 200 0.93 -9.47 13.07
CA PHE A 200 1.15 -10.15 14.35
C PHE A 200 2.12 -11.32 14.18
N ILE A 201 3.35 -11.15 14.67
CA ILE A 201 4.40 -12.19 14.56
C ILE A 201 4.11 -13.36 15.50
N ARG A 202 3.83 -13.10 16.78
CA ARG A 202 3.54 -14.11 17.82
C ARG A 202 3.11 -13.45 19.14
N PRO A 203 2.42 -14.17 20.05
CA PRO A 203 1.93 -13.60 21.30
C PRO A 203 3.03 -13.22 22.31
N SER A 204 2.76 -12.15 23.07
CA SER A 204 3.38 -11.77 24.34
C SER A 204 2.43 -10.81 25.07
N PRO A 205 2.62 -10.48 26.35
CA PRO A 205 1.76 -9.51 27.04
C PRO A 205 1.62 -8.18 26.29
N GLY A 206 2.73 -7.59 25.83
CA GLY A 206 2.73 -6.36 25.03
C GLY A 206 2.02 -6.56 23.69
N THR A 207 2.41 -7.59 22.94
CA THR A 207 1.83 -7.86 21.61
C THR A 207 0.34 -8.18 21.66
N ASN A 208 -0.15 -8.77 22.74
CA ASN A 208 -1.57 -9.05 22.93
C ASN A 208 -2.37 -7.76 23.20
N ASN A 209 -1.79 -6.80 23.92
CA ASN A 209 -2.39 -5.48 24.12
C ASN A 209 -2.46 -4.70 22.80
N GLU A 210 -1.37 -4.68 22.04
CA GLU A 210 -1.33 -4.08 20.70
C GLU A 210 -2.38 -4.71 19.77
N ARG A 211 -2.48 -6.05 19.78
CA ARG A 211 -3.47 -6.78 18.98
C ARG A 211 -4.91 -6.44 19.38
N ARG A 212 -5.18 -6.26 20.68
CA ARG A 212 -6.50 -5.84 21.17
C ARG A 212 -6.87 -4.46 20.61
N LEU A 213 -5.95 -3.50 20.68
CA LEU A 213 -6.17 -2.17 20.09
C LEU A 213 -6.39 -2.25 18.57
N ALA A 214 -5.63 -3.06 17.85
CA ALA A 214 -5.82 -3.25 16.41
C ALA A 214 -7.22 -3.81 16.06
N LEU A 215 -7.74 -4.73 16.89
CA LEU A 215 -9.11 -5.24 16.75
C LEU A 215 -10.16 -4.16 17.03
N GLU A 216 -9.96 -3.34 18.07
CA GLU A 216 -10.85 -2.22 18.41
C GLU A 216 -10.92 -1.16 17.30
N LEU A 217 -9.84 -1.02 16.52
CA LEU A 217 -9.72 -0.12 15.37
C LEU A 217 -10.17 -0.76 14.05
N ASP A 218 -10.68 -2.00 14.07
CA ASP A 218 -11.12 -2.73 12.87
C ASP A 218 -10.02 -2.84 11.78
N LEU A 219 -8.77 -3.02 12.22
CA LEU A 219 -7.64 -3.25 11.33
C LEU A 219 -7.62 -4.69 10.82
N ASP A 220 -7.25 -4.87 9.55
CA ASP A 220 -6.94 -6.18 9.01
C ASP A 220 -5.69 -6.75 9.74
N ILE A 221 -5.81 -7.94 10.32
CA ILE A 221 -4.73 -8.60 11.08
C ILE A 221 -4.13 -9.76 10.29
N PHE A 222 -2.82 -9.69 10.04
CA PHE A 222 -2.04 -10.69 9.34
C PHE A 222 -1.13 -11.46 10.31
N THR A 223 -1.03 -12.77 10.13
CA THR A 223 -0.11 -13.64 10.88
C THR A 223 0.94 -14.30 9.99
N SER A 224 0.85 -14.10 8.66
CA SER A 224 1.78 -14.64 7.68
C SER A 224 1.98 -13.66 6.52
N LEU A 225 3.16 -13.71 5.91
CA LEU A 225 3.46 -12.93 4.70
C LEU A 225 2.60 -13.38 3.51
N GLU A 226 2.15 -14.63 3.51
CA GLU A 226 1.29 -15.18 2.47
C GLU A 226 -0.06 -14.48 2.43
N ASN A 227 -0.70 -14.31 3.59
CA ASN A 227 -1.99 -13.61 3.69
C ASN A 227 -1.91 -12.17 3.18
N LEU A 228 -0.76 -11.53 3.38
CA LEU A 228 -0.49 -10.16 2.94
C LEU A 228 -0.18 -10.09 1.43
N LYS A 229 0.48 -11.11 0.86
CA LYS A 229 0.70 -11.25 -0.59
C LYS A 229 -0.58 -11.53 -1.37
N TYR A 230 -1.56 -12.14 -0.72
CA TYR A 230 -2.86 -12.52 -1.28
C TYR A 230 -4.01 -11.83 -0.55
N TRP A 231 -3.80 -10.57 -0.11
CA TRP A 231 -4.78 -9.79 0.63
C TRP A 231 -6.10 -9.72 -0.15
N LYS A 232 -7.15 -10.32 0.42
CA LYS A 232 -8.46 -10.34 -0.20
C LYS A 232 -9.22 -9.05 0.12
N PRO A 233 -9.98 -8.48 -0.83
CA PRO A 233 -10.98 -7.48 -0.52
C PRO A 233 -11.98 -8.08 0.48
N VAL A 234 -12.05 -7.54 1.68
CA VAL A 234 -13.09 -7.92 2.63
C VAL A 234 -14.37 -7.25 2.15
N ASN A 235 -15.32 -8.04 1.64
CA ASN A 235 -16.64 -7.52 1.33
C ASN A 235 -17.41 -7.31 2.65
N ARG A 236 -17.22 -6.15 3.27
CA ARG A 236 -17.84 -5.82 4.57
C ARG A 236 -19.37 -5.88 4.54
N LYS A 237 -20.01 -5.81 3.36
CA LYS A 237 -21.47 -6.04 3.20
C LYS A 237 -21.90 -7.49 3.47
N GLN A 238 -21.01 -8.48 3.35
CA GLN A 238 -21.31 -9.88 3.63
C GLN A 238 -21.08 -10.28 5.10
N LEU A 239 -20.49 -9.40 5.92
CA LEU A 239 -20.13 -9.69 7.30
C LEU A 239 -21.14 -9.19 8.34
N GLY A 240 -22.26 -8.60 7.91
CA GLY A 240 -23.41 -8.34 8.80
C GLY A 240 -23.08 -7.49 10.04
N PHE A 241 -22.26 -6.45 9.87
CA PHE A 241 -22.12 -5.38 10.85
C PHE A 241 -22.95 -4.17 10.43
#